data_AF-A0A529Y2Q7-F1
#
_entry.id   AF-A0A529Y2Q7-F1
#
_cell.length_a   1.000
_cell.length_b   1.000
_cell.length_c   1.000
_cell.angle_alpha   90.00
_cell.angle_beta   90.00
_cell.angle_gamma   90.00
#
_symmetry.space_group_name_H-M   'P 1'
#
loop_
_entity.id
_entity.type
_entity.pdbx_description
1 polymer ?
#
loop_
_entity_poly.entity_id
_entity_poly.type
_entity_poly.pdbx_seq_one_letter_code
_entity_poly.pdbx_strand_id
1 'polypeptide(L)' 'LCLLGGLAPLYAPRLSERYQALLKAPLDDALGGAVQMAVRLFAGGSEVPR' A
#
# COMPACT_ATOMS: atom_id res chain seq x y z
N LEU A 1 5.04 -1.30 -9.14
CA LEU A 1 5.66 -1.07 -7.82
C LEU A 1 4.98 0.14 -7.20
N CYS A 2 4.52 0.04 -5.96
CA CYS A 2 4.03 1.20 -5.20
C CYS A 2 4.95 1.39 -4.02
N LEU A 3 5.62 2.54 -3.97
CA LEU A 3 6.38 2.93 -2.78
C LEU A 3 5.36 3.49 -1.78
N LEU A 4 5.31 2.89 -0.60
CA LEU A 4 4.40 3.26 0.48
C LEU A 4 5.19 3.98 1.59
N GLY A 5 4.65 5.10 2.06
CA GLY A 5 5.24 5.92 3.13
C GLY A 5 5.96 7.17 2.65
N GLY A 6 6.35 8.02 3.60
CA GLY A 6 6.87 9.38 3.34
C GLY A 6 8.19 9.45 2.57
N LEU A 7 8.91 8.33 2.42
CA LEU A 7 10.15 8.26 1.66
C LEU A 7 9.91 7.98 0.16
N ALA A 8 8.71 7.54 -0.22
CA ALA A 8 8.34 7.27 -1.61
C ALA A 8 8.73 8.39 -2.61
N PRO A 9 8.41 9.69 -2.35
CA PRO A 9 8.78 10.77 -3.27
C PRO A 9 10.30 11.02 -3.34
N LEU A 10 11.06 10.66 -2.30
CA LEU A 10 12.52 10.85 -2.24
C LEU A 10 13.29 9.71 -2.94
N TYR A 11 12.67 8.54 -3.07
CA TYR A 11 13.26 7.37 -3.74
C TYR A 11 12.83 7.22 -5.20
N ALA A 12 11.69 7.79 -5.60
CA ALA A 12 11.22 7.80 -6.98
C ALA A 12 12.29 8.25 -8.01
N PRO A 13 13.05 9.35 -7.81
CA PRO A 13 14.08 9.78 -8.78
C PRO A 13 15.36 8.94 -8.72
N ARG A 14 15.56 8.13 -7.68
CA ARG A 14 16.74 7.26 -7.51
C ARG A 14 16.53 5.85 -8.07
N LEU A 15 15.31 5.51 -8.48
CA LEU A 15 15.00 4.23 -9.11
C LEU A 15 15.50 4.20 -10.56
N SER A 16 15.97 3.04 -11.03
CA SER A 16 16.31 2.85 -12.45
C SER A 16 15.10 3.09 -13.34
N GLU A 17 15.30 3.61 -14.56
CA GLU A 17 14.23 4.01 -15.50
C GLU A 17 13.16 2.93 -15.71
N ARG A 18 13.58 1.66 -15.79
CA ARG A 18 12.67 0.50 -15.90
C ARG A 18 11.68 0.40 -14.73
N TYR A 19 12.10 0.75 -13.51
CA TYR A 19 11.25 0.71 -12.34
C TYR A 19 10.46 2.00 -12.13
N GLN A 20 10.96 3.14 -12.63
CA GLN A 20 10.19 4.39 -12.71
C GLN A 20 8.97 4.25 -13.63
N ALA A 21 9.12 3.58 -14.76
CA ALA A 21 7.99 3.30 -15.67
C ALA A 21 6.92 2.39 -15.04
N LEU A 22 7.28 1.61 -14.01
CA LEU A 22 6.38 0.69 -13.28
C LEU A 22 5.86 1.29 -11.97
N LEU A 23 6.27 2.51 -11.62
CA LEU A 23 5.85 3.21 -10.42
C LEU A 23 4.43 3.73 -10.62
N LYS A 24 3.53 3.30 -9.74
CA LYS A 24 2.14 3.78 -9.71
C LYS A 24 1.93 4.59 -8.44
N ALA A 25 1.04 5.59 -8.52
CA ALA A 25 0.61 6.32 -7.35
C ALA A 25 -0.05 5.34 -6.36
N PRO A 26 0.36 5.31 -5.09
CA PRO A 26 -0.32 4.53 -4.07
C PRO A 26 -1.74 5.09 -3.88
N LEU A 27 -2.71 4.18 -3.70
CA LEU A 27 -4.13 4.51 -3.47
C LEU A 27 -4.36 5.07 -2.06
N ASP A 28 -3.58 4.61 -1.10
CA ASP A 28 -3.64 4.98 0.31
C ASP A 28 -2.27 4.70 0.95
N ASP A 29 -2.06 5.13 2.18
CA ASP A 29 -0.87 4.73 2.95
C ASP A 29 -1.00 3.28 3.48
N ALA A 30 0.08 2.78 4.09
CA ALA A 30 0.12 1.40 4.57
C ALA A 30 -0.88 1.16 5.72
N LEU A 31 -1.17 2.20 6.51
CA LEU A 31 -2.09 2.14 7.63
C LEU A 31 -3.56 2.15 7.15
N GLY A 32 -3.91 3.06 6.25
CA GLY A 32 -5.23 3.13 5.61
C GLY A 32 -5.55 1.83 4.87
N GLY A 33 -4.57 1.26 4.14
CA GLY A 33 -4.69 -0.06 3.54
C GLY A 33 -4.92 -1.19 4.56
N ALA A 34 -4.18 -1.20 5.67
CA ALA A 34 -4.34 -2.20 6.72
C ALA A 34 -5.72 -2.09 7.42
N VAL A 35 -6.19 -0.88 7.68
CA VAL A 35 -7.52 -0.65 8.28
C VAL A 35 -8.62 -1.07 7.31
N GLN A 36 -8.53 -0.73 6.02
CA GLN A 36 -9.50 -1.21 5.02
C GLN A 36 -9.56 -2.73 4.95
N MET A 37 -8.40 -3.41 5.05
CA MET A 37 -8.35 -4.87 5.10
C MET A 37 -9.01 -5.42 6.37
N ALA A 38 -8.74 -4.81 7.53
CA ALA A 38 -9.39 -5.19 8.78
C ALA A 38 -10.90 -4.98 8.72
N VAL A 39 -11.38 -3.86 8.18
CA VAL A 39 -12.81 -3.61 7.99
C VAL A 39 -13.44 -4.67 7.08
N ARG A 40 -12.80 -5.04 5.96
CA ARG A 40 -13.31 -6.10 5.07
C ARG A 40 -13.38 -7.47 5.75
N LEU A 41 -12.41 -7.78 6.60
CA LEU A 41 -12.32 -9.07 7.28
C LEU A 41 -13.24 -9.16 8.50
N PHE A 42 -13.45 -8.05 9.22
CA PHE A 42 -14.10 -8.06 10.54
C PHE A 42 -15.44 -7.32 10.61
N ALA A 43 -15.78 -6.45 9.67
CA ALA A 43 -17.06 -5.72 9.69
C ALA A 43 -18.28 -6.59 9.34
N GLY A 44 -18.07 -7.78 8.77
CA GLY A 44 -19.13 -8.75 8.44
C GLY A 44 -19.44 -9.78 9.54
N GLY A 45 -18.76 -9.76 10.68
CA GLY A 45 -19.05 -10.66 11.81
C GLY A 45 -18.67 -12.14 11.61
N SER A 46 -17.89 -12.50 10.58
CA SER A 46 -17.35 -13.85 10.45
C SER A 46 -16.07 -13.98 11.28
N GLU A 47 -16.23 -14.56 12.47
CA GLU A 47 -15.19 -15.17 13.30
C GLU A 47 -14.13 -15.86 12.43
N VAL A 48 -12.88 -15.39 12.48
CA VAL A 48 -11.73 -16.07 11.88
C VAL A 48 -11.30 -17.16 12.87
N PRO A 49 -11.44 -18.46 12.55
CA PRO A 49 -10.93 -19.51 13.42
C PRO A 49 -9.39 -19.47 13.43
N ARG A 50 -8.82 -19.60 14.63
CA ARG A 50 -7.38 -19.62 14.91
C ARG A 50 -6.64 -20.77 14.22
#